data_AF-A0A3M1CG93-F1
#
_entry.id   AF-A0A3M1CG93-F1
#
_cell.length_a   1.000
_cell.length_b   1.000
_cell.length_c   1.000
_cell.angle_alpha   90.00
_cell.angle_beta   90.00
_cell.angle_gamma   90.00
#
_symmetry.space_group_name_H-M   'P 1'
#
loop_
_entity.id
_entity.type
_entity.pdbx_description
1 polymer ?
#
loop_
_entity_poly.entity_id
_entity_poly.type
_entity_poly.pdbx_seq_one_letter_code
_entity_poly.pdbx_strand_id
1 'polypeptide(L)' 'MAKKTVATLRTGKGKEFAKVIKPVKTAKGTYAFKEAVVHIDHVQDFLKEKENPTDKK' A
#
# COMPACT_ATOMS: atom_id res chain seq x y z
N MET A 1 31.54 19.65 -24.34
CA MET A 1 30.26 19.04 -24.71
C MET A 1 29.63 18.46 -23.44
N ALA A 2 28.84 19.27 -22.73
CA ALA A 2 28.18 18.80 -21.52
C ALA A 2 27.10 17.79 -21.93
N LYS A 3 27.32 16.50 -21.62
CA LYS A 3 26.34 15.45 -21.87
C LYS A 3 25.16 15.72 -20.95
N LYS A 4 24.15 16.45 -21.46
CA LYS A 4 22.93 16.77 -20.72
C LYS A 4 22.13 15.47 -20.61
N THR A 5 22.34 14.75 -19.52
CA THR A 5 21.54 13.57 -19.19
C THR A 5 20.12 14.04 -18.90
N VAL A 6 19.21 13.82 -19.84
CA VAL A 6 17.77 13.99 -19.61
C VAL A 6 17.33 12.80 -18.78
N ALA A 7 16.98 13.04 -17.52
CA ALA A 7 16.37 12.04 -16.67
C ALA A 7 15.03 11.63 -17.29
N THR A 8 14.98 10.44 -17.89
CA THR A 8 13.71 9.85 -18.30
C THR A 8 12.92 9.54 -17.02
N LEU A 9 11.87 10.33 -16.77
CA LEU A 9 10.85 9.93 -15.80
C LEU A 9 10.31 8.58 -16.29
N ARG A 10 10.50 7.51 -15.51
CA ARG A 10 9.94 6.18 -15.77
C ARG A 10 8.42 6.20 -15.61
N THR A 11 7.72 6.88 -16.52
CA THR A 11 6.25 7.02 -16.62
C THR A 11 5.57 5.74 -17.10
N GLY A 12 6.03 4.57 -16.64
CA GLY A 12 5.56 3.28 -17.16
C GLY A 12 5.11 2.28 -16.11
N LYS A 13 5.46 2.44 -14.83
CA LYS A 13 5.22 1.40 -13.81
C LYS A 13 4.61 1.88 -12.51
N GLY A 14 4.41 3.19 -12.34
CA GLY A 14 3.80 3.75 -11.12
C GLY A 14 2.27 3.71 -11.11
N LYS A 15 1.65 3.61 -12.30
CA LYS A 15 0.19 3.72 -12.46
C LYS A 15 -0.57 2.47 -12.01
N GLU A 16 0.15 1.36 -11.87
CA GLU A 16 -0.42 0.05 -11.57
C GLU A 16 -0.46 -0.24 -10.06
N PHE A 17 0.12 0.63 -9.24
CA PHE A 17 0.15 0.47 -7.78
C PHE A 17 -0.74 1.50 -7.10
N ALA A 18 -1.59 1.01 -6.20
CA ALA A 18 -2.41 1.83 -5.33
C ALA A 18 -1.89 1.75 -3.89
N LYS A 19 -1.87 2.89 -3.20
CA LYS A 19 -1.64 2.93 -1.75
C LYS A 19 -2.96 2.61 -1.05
N VAL A 20 -3.03 1.46 -0.39
CA VAL A 20 -4.21 1.04 0.36
C VAL A 20 -3.98 1.34 1.83
N ILE A 21 -4.93 2.04 2.44
CA ILE A 21 -4.93 2.39 3.86
C ILE A 21 -6.05 1.61 4.53
N LYS A 22 -5.69 0.73 5.46
CA LYS A 22 -6.64 -0.14 6.14
C LYS A 22 -6.72 0.17 7.64
N PRO A 23 -7.92 0.41 8.18
CA PRO A 23 -8.09 0.55 9.63
C PRO A 23 -8.00 -0.81 10.31
N VAL A 24 -7.08 -0.95 11.27
CA VAL A 24 -6.91 -2.12 12.13
C VAL A 24 -7.34 -1.75 13.54
N LYS A 25 -8.23 -2.55 14.11
CA LYS A 25 -8.70 -2.35 15.49
C LYS A 25 -7.63 -2.86 16.45
N THR A 26 -7.12 -1.98 17.29
CA THR A 26 -6.19 -2.33 18.36
C THR A 26 -6.94 -2.84 19.59
N ALA A 27 -6.27 -3.64 20.43
CA ALA A 27 -6.85 -4.20 21.65
C ALA A 27 -7.40 -3.14 22.63
N LYS A 28 -6.94 -1.89 22.52
CA LYS A 28 -7.37 -0.73 23.34
C LYS A 28 -8.58 0.02 22.76
N GLY A 29 -9.20 -0.49 21.69
CA GLY A 29 -10.38 0.10 21.07
C GLY A 29 -10.08 1.25 20.10
N THR A 30 -8.81 1.64 19.94
CA THR A 30 -8.37 2.64 18.96
C THR A 30 -8.14 2.01 17.59
N TYR A 31 -8.35 2.76 16.51
CA TYR A 31 -7.96 2.33 15.16
C TYR A 31 -6.53 2.79 14.86
N ALA A 32 -5.69 1.86 14.44
CA ALA A 32 -4.42 2.15 13.79
C ALA A 32 -4.59 1.98 12.28
N PHE A 33 -3.86 2.75 11.48
CA PHE A 33 -3.89 2.60 10.03
C PHE A 33 -2.65 1.85 9.58
N LYS A 34 -2.83 0.73 8.88
CA LYS A 34 -1.75 0.05 8.16
C LYS A 34 -1.79 0.50 6.69
N GLU A 35 -0.64 0.92 6.19
CA GLU A 35 -0.48 1.35 4.79
C GLU A 35 0.33 0.31 4.02
N ALA A 36 -0.14 -0.05 2.82
CA ALA A 36 0.59 -0.93 1.92
C ALA A 36 0.45 -0.44 0.47
N VAL A 37 1.50 -0.64 -0.33
CA VAL A 37 1.48 -0.40 -1.76
C VAL A 37 1.17 -1.72 -2.45
N VAL A 38 0.03 -1.81 -3.13
CA VAL A 38 -0.47 -3.04 -3.73
C VAL A 38 -0.78 -2.79 -5.21
N HIS A 39 -0.62 -3.81 -6.05
CA HIS A 39 -1.06 -3.72 -7.44
C HIS A 39 -2.59 -3.53 -7.50
N ILE A 40 -3.07 -2.72 -8.45
CA ILE A 40 -4.50 -2.36 -8.61
C ILE A 40 -5.41 -3.59 -8.63
N ASP A 41 -4.99 -4.67 -9.29
CA ASP A 41 -5.77 -5.90 -9.40
C ASP A 41 -6.01 -6.60 -8.06
N HIS A 42 -5.09 -6.41 -7.10
CA HIS A 42 -5.13 -7.08 -5.79
C HIS A 42 -5.61 -6.17 -4.65
N VAL A 43 -6.01 -4.93 -4.96
CA VAL A 43 -6.52 -3.97 -3.94
C VAL A 43 -7.79 -4.51 -3.25
N GLN A 44 -8.69 -5.11 -4.01
CA GLN A 44 -9.94 -5.65 -3.45
C GLN A 44 -9.69 -6.84 -2.53
N ASP A 45 -8.73 -7.70 -2.86
CA ASP A 45 -8.34 -8.84 -2.04
C ASP A 45 -7.69 -8.36 -0.73
N PHE A 46 -6.82 -7.35 -0.81
CA PHE A 46 -6.16 -6.76 0.37
C PHE A 46 -7.14 -6.09 1.35
N LEU A 47 -8.22 -5.48 0.83
CA LEU A 47 -9.29 -4.90 1.63
C LEU A 47 -10.21 -5.96 2.24
N LYS A 48 -10.48 -7.06 1.51
CA LYS A 48 -11.35 -8.16 1.94
C LYS A 48 -10.69 -9.11 2.94
N GLU A 49 -9.37 -9.29 2.84
CA GLU A 49 -8.58 -10.06 3.79
C GLU A 49 -8.90 -9.56 5.20
N LYS A 50 -9.73 -10.24 5.98
CA LYS A 50 -9.93 -9.83 7.37
C LYS A 50 -8.67 -10.26 8.10
N GLU A 51 -7.83 -9.29 8.46
CA GLU A 51 -6.77 -9.55 9.42
C GLU A 51 -7.47 -9.87 10.74
N ASN A 52 -7.68 -11.18 10.97
CA ASN A 52 -8.18 -11.68 12.22
C ASN A 52 -7.21 -11.22 13.30
N PRO A 53 -7.70 -10.61 14.39
CA PRO A 53 -6.87 -10.16 15.49
C PRO A 53 -6.36 -11.39 16.27
N THR A 54 -5.38 -12.10 15.73
CA THR A 54 -4.56 -13.05 16.47
C THR A 54 -3.26 -12.39 16.88
N ASP A 55 -3.38 -11.46 17.83
CA ASP A 55 -2.30 -11.16 18.77
C ASP A 55 -2.93 -11.11 20.16
N LYS A 56 -3.47 -12.27 20.59
CA LYS A 56 -3.53 -12.64 22.00
C LYS A 56 -2.33 -13.54 22.26
N LYS A 57 -1.19 -12.96 22.62
CA LYS A 57 -0.32 -13.54 23.63
C LYS A 57 0.60 -12.49 24.22
#